data_AF-A0A0F4ESH3-F1
#
_entry.id   AF-A0A0F4ESH3-F1
#
_cell.length_a   1.000
_cell.length_b   1.000
_cell.length_c   1.000
_cell.angle_alpha   90.00
_cell.angle_beta   90.00
_cell.angle_gamma   90.00
#
_symmetry.space_group_name_H-M   'P 1'
#
loop_
_entity.id
_entity.type
_entity.pdbx_description
1 polymer ?
#
loop_
_entity_poly.entity_id
_entity_poly.type
_entity_poly.pdbx_seq_one_letter_code
_entity_poly.pdbx_strand_id
1 'polypeptide(L)'
;MRLTGTNRYPPDGYDELLWPSNHKWRQIAALLGSVAALGAIATTVIIHSGDNATTKATVGTPTPGRPVFTTPSIPLPAAPSSTPPLPPDTATAMTPPKAAPPMLHPRTVVYNVTGTKELLDLVTVVYTDAHGYPKTEFNVVLPWTKAVALNPGVQTQSVVATSFHSRLHCSIVNAEGQPVVVSTNNTVIATCTVRPRQLAPRAIGAKP
;
A
#
# COMPACT_ATOMS: atom_id res chain seq x y z
N MET A 1 -60.69 64.32 1.21
CA MET A 1 -59.91 63.44 0.32
C MET A 1 -58.57 63.11 0.98
N ARG A 2 -58.36 61.87 1.42
CA ARG A 2 -57.04 61.34 1.78
C ARG A 2 -56.71 60.28 0.73
N LEU A 3 -55.64 60.50 -0.02
CA LEU A 3 -55.12 59.57 -1.02
C LEU A 3 -54.48 58.39 -0.27
N THR A 4 -55.17 57.27 -0.18
CA THR A 4 -54.57 55.97 0.13
C THR A 4 -53.79 55.51 -1.10
N GLY A 5 -52.57 56.04 -1.24
CA GLY A 5 -51.57 55.49 -2.14
C GLY A 5 -51.15 54.13 -1.60
N THR A 6 -51.74 53.07 -2.12
CA THR A 6 -51.23 51.71 -1.93
C THR A 6 -49.90 51.61 -2.68
N ASN A 7 -48.80 51.79 -1.96
CA ASN A 7 -47.48 51.38 -2.41
C ASN A 7 -47.49 49.84 -2.53
N ARG A 8 -47.99 49.33 -3.66
CA ARG A 8 -47.76 47.96 -4.11
C ARG A 8 -46.36 47.91 -4.69
N TYR A 9 -45.37 47.72 -3.82
CA TYR A 9 -44.07 47.24 -4.23
C TYR A 9 -43.86 45.89 -3.56
N PRO A 10 -43.87 44.77 -4.31
CA PRO A 10 -43.60 43.44 -3.77
C PRO A 10 -42.12 43.34 -3.34
N PRO A 11 -41.79 42.99 -2.07
CA PRO A 11 -40.43 42.75 -1.64
C PRO A 11 -40.08 41.25 -1.75
N ASP A 12 -40.22 40.67 -2.94
CA ASP A 12 -39.92 39.25 -3.17
C ASP A 12 -39.16 38.99 -4.49
N GLY A 13 -38.87 40.03 -5.27
CA GLY A 13 -38.16 39.88 -6.56
C GLY A 13 -36.62 39.80 -6.48
N TYR A 14 -35.99 40.12 -5.33
CA TYR A 14 -34.52 40.23 -5.23
C TYR A 14 -33.87 39.13 -4.38
N ASP A 15 -34.61 38.53 -3.45
CA ASP A 15 -34.08 37.47 -2.58
C ASP A 15 -33.94 36.13 -3.32
N GLU A 16 -34.59 35.97 -4.47
CA GLU A 16 -34.51 34.75 -5.30
C GLU A 16 -33.32 34.76 -6.28
N LEU A 17 -32.78 35.93 -6.62
CA LEU A 17 -31.61 36.06 -7.51
C LEU A 17 -30.27 36.10 -6.76
N LEU A 18 -30.28 36.34 -5.45
CA LEU A 18 -29.09 36.25 -4.60
C LEU A 18 -29.23 35.08 -3.60
N TRP A 19 -28.72 33.93 -4.01
CA TRP A 19 -28.37 32.77 -3.16
C TRP A 19 -29.51 31.88 -2.63
N PRO A 20 -29.47 30.55 -2.94
CA PRO A 20 -30.23 29.56 -2.20
C PRO A 20 -29.75 29.52 -0.74
N SER A 21 -30.63 29.86 0.21
CA SER A 21 -30.40 29.79 1.67
C SER A 21 -30.29 28.35 2.23
N ASN A 22 -29.96 27.39 1.38
CA ASN A 22 -29.80 26.00 1.73
C ASN A 22 -28.34 25.76 2.16
N HIS A 23 -28.09 25.40 3.42
CA HIS A 23 -26.74 25.10 3.92
C HIS A 23 -25.96 24.13 3.03
N LYS A 24 -26.63 23.17 2.40
CA LYS A 24 -26.04 22.20 1.46
C LYS A 24 -25.48 22.87 0.20
N TRP A 25 -26.18 23.86 -0.34
CA TRP A 25 -25.74 24.61 -1.53
C TRP A 25 -24.59 25.56 -1.22
N ARG A 26 -24.52 26.11 -0.01
CA ARG A 26 -23.34 26.85 0.47
C ARG A 26 -22.08 25.97 0.50
N GLN A 27 -22.19 24.73 0.99
CA GLN A 27 -21.05 23.81 0.99
C GLN A 27 -20.62 23.43 -0.43
N ILE A 28 -21.59 23.17 -1.33
CA ILE A 28 -21.30 22.84 -2.73
C ILE A 28 -20.61 24.02 -3.44
N ALA A 29 -21.12 25.24 -3.28
CA ALA A 29 -20.50 26.44 -3.87
C ALA A 29 -19.11 26.71 -3.29
N ALA A 30 -18.90 26.50 -1.99
CA ALA A 30 -17.59 26.63 -1.36
C ALA A 30 -16.59 25.58 -1.86
N LEU A 31 -17.02 24.32 -2.07
CA LEU A 31 -16.18 23.27 -2.63
C LEU A 31 -15.84 23.53 -4.11
N LEU A 32 -16.83 23.96 -4.91
CA LEU A 32 -16.58 24.34 -6.31
C LEU A 32 -15.62 25.53 -6.40
N GLY A 33 -15.81 26.55 -5.56
CA GLY A 33 -14.93 27.70 -5.47
C GLY A 33 -13.51 27.34 -5.03
N SER A 34 -13.35 26.44 -4.06
CA SER A 34 -12.02 26.01 -3.61
C SER A 34 -11.27 25.23 -4.67
N VAL A 35 -11.95 24.32 -5.39
CA VAL A 35 -11.35 23.57 -6.51
C VAL A 35 -10.93 24.51 -7.64
N ALA A 36 -11.76 25.49 -8.00
CA ALA A 36 -11.41 26.49 -9.00
C ALA A 36 -10.21 27.35 -8.58
N ALA A 37 -10.16 27.78 -7.32
CA ALA A 37 -9.04 28.55 -6.79
C ALA A 37 -7.73 27.74 -6.78
N LEU A 38 -7.76 26.48 -6.36
CA LEU A 38 -6.60 25.59 -6.41
C LEU A 38 -6.12 25.35 -7.84
N GLY A 39 -7.03 25.19 -8.80
CA GLY A 39 -6.70 25.07 -10.22
C GLY A 39 -6.01 26.32 -10.78
N ALA A 40 -6.51 27.50 -10.42
CA ALA A 40 -5.89 28.77 -10.81
C ALA A 40 -4.48 28.92 -10.21
N ILE A 41 -4.31 28.59 -8.92
CA ILE A 41 -3.00 28.64 -8.24
C ILE A 41 -2.03 27.66 -8.91
N ALA A 42 -2.43 26.41 -9.13
CA ALA A 42 -1.58 25.42 -9.81
C ALA A 42 -1.17 25.89 -11.21
N THR A 43 -2.10 26.48 -11.97
CA THR A 43 -1.81 27.04 -13.30
C THR A 43 -0.81 28.19 -13.20
N THR A 44 -0.96 29.09 -12.22
CA THR A 44 0.02 30.18 -12.00
C THR A 44 1.39 29.65 -11.60
N VAL A 45 1.48 28.59 -10.81
CA VAL A 45 2.75 27.96 -10.43
C VAL A 45 3.41 27.29 -11.63
N ILE A 46 2.65 26.62 -12.49
CA ILE A 46 3.19 26.00 -13.72
C ILE A 46 3.74 27.07 -14.67
N ILE A 47 3.03 28.18 -14.84
CA ILE A 47 3.47 29.27 -15.74
C ILE A 47 4.68 30.02 -15.16
N HIS A 48 4.75 30.22 -13.84
CA HIS A 48 5.90 30.87 -13.20
C HIS A 48 7.09 29.92 -12.96
N SER A 49 6.89 28.59 -12.97
CA SER A 49 7.94 27.58 -12.84
C SER A 49 8.55 27.24 -14.20
N GLY A 50 8.76 28.26 -15.01
CA GLY A 50 9.29 28.16 -16.37
C GLY A 50 10.80 28.37 -16.44
N ASP A 51 11.60 27.85 -15.49
CA ASP A 51 13.05 27.81 -15.64
C ASP A 51 13.67 26.57 -14.96
N ASN A 52 14.45 25.85 -15.77
CA ASN A 52 15.45 24.82 -15.43
C ASN A 52 15.00 23.34 -15.27
N ALA A 53 14.74 22.68 -16.41
CA ALA A 53 15.31 21.36 -16.72
C ALA A 53 15.14 21.04 -18.22
N THR A 54 15.94 21.69 -19.06
CA THR A 54 16.22 21.14 -20.40
C THR A 54 17.27 20.05 -20.23
N THR A 55 16.86 18.79 -20.30
CA THR A 55 17.79 17.69 -20.54
C THR A 55 17.44 17.09 -21.89
N LYS A 56 18.15 17.60 -22.89
CA LYS A 56 18.23 17.09 -24.25
C LYS A 56 19.08 15.81 -24.27
N ALA A 57 18.71 14.88 -25.16
CA ALA A 57 19.50 13.74 -25.66
C ALA A 57 19.58 12.51 -24.72
N THR A 58 19.47 11.26 -25.18
CA THR A 58 19.78 10.67 -26.49
C THR A 58 18.86 9.48 -26.77
N VAL A 59 18.32 9.44 -28.00
CA VAL A 59 17.68 8.26 -28.59
C VAL A 59 18.77 7.21 -28.84
N GLY A 60 18.69 6.09 -28.15
CA GLY A 60 19.44 4.87 -28.44
C GLY A 60 18.46 3.72 -28.62
N THR A 61 18.23 3.31 -29.86
CA THR A 61 17.52 2.08 -30.24
C THR A 61 18.29 0.85 -29.75
N PRO A 62 17.63 -0.13 -29.09
CA PRO A 62 18.10 -1.50 -29.08
C PRO A 62 17.31 -2.32 -30.11
N THR A 63 18.05 -2.86 -31.08
CA THR A 63 17.68 -3.90 -32.04
C THR A 63 16.86 -5.04 -31.42
N PRO A 64 15.88 -5.64 -32.13
CA PRO A 64 15.18 -6.83 -31.66
C PRO A 64 16.10 -8.05 -31.73
N GLY A 65 16.70 -8.40 -30.59
CA GLY A 65 17.42 -9.65 -30.39
C GLY A 65 16.48 -10.75 -29.90
N ARG A 66 16.28 -11.78 -30.73
CA ARG A 66 15.59 -13.05 -30.45
C ARG A 66 15.93 -13.62 -29.05
N PRO A 67 14.95 -14.09 -28.25
CA PRO A 67 15.25 -14.83 -27.04
C PRO A 67 15.88 -16.19 -27.42
N VAL A 68 17.14 -16.38 -27.08
CA VAL A 68 17.76 -17.70 -27.03
C VAL A 68 17.40 -18.28 -25.66
N PHE A 69 16.58 -19.32 -25.67
CA PHE A 69 16.38 -20.18 -24.51
C PHE A 69 17.67 -20.97 -24.28
N THR A 70 18.42 -20.63 -23.22
CA THR A 70 19.42 -21.54 -22.65
C THR A 70 18.91 -22.04 -21.32
N THR A 71 18.42 -23.28 -21.32
CA THR A 71 18.04 -24.08 -20.17
C THR A 71 19.29 -24.40 -19.32
N PRO A 72 19.37 -24.04 -18.03
CA PRO A 72 20.31 -24.68 -17.12
C PRO A 72 19.72 -26.03 -16.67
N SER A 73 20.42 -27.12 -17.00
CA SER A 73 20.09 -28.50 -16.63
C SER A 73 20.09 -28.69 -15.11
N ILE A 74 19.00 -29.28 -14.62
CA ILE A 74 18.84 -29.79 -13.25
C ILE A 74 19.82 -30.97 -13.04
N PRO A 75 20.66 -30.98 -12.00
CA PRO A 75 21.32 -32.20 -11.55
C PRO A 75 20.31 -33.05 -10.78
N LEU A 76 20.02 -34.25 -11.30
CA LEU A 76 19.28 -35.32 -10.62
C LEU A 76 20.10 -35.88 -9.45
N PRO A 77 19.56 -36.01 -8.23
CA PRO A 77 20.12 -36.90 -7.23
C PRO A 77 19.75 -38.35 -7.56
N ALA A 78 20.76 -39.22 -7.58
CA ALA A 78 20.66 -40.64 -7.83
C ALA A 78 19.85 -41.38 -6.76
N ALA A 79 19.05 -42.35 -7.22
CA ALA A 79 18.40 -43.34 -6.38
C ALA A 79 19.40 -44.42 -5.91
N PRO A 80 19.27 -44.94 -4.68
CA PRO A 80 19.62 -46.31 -4.38
C PRO A 80 18.37 -47.21 -4.35
N SER A 81 18.48 -48.35 -5.04
CA SER A 81 17.51 -49.46 -5.04
C SER A 81 17.88 -50.53 -4.00
N SER A 82 16.92 -51.42 -3.71
CA SER A 82 16.99 -52.66 -2.87
C SER A 82 16.80 -52.42 -1.36
N THR A 83 15.88 -53.03 -0.60
CA THR A 83 15.06 -54.26 -0.70
C THR A 83 13.89 -54.16 0.31
N PRO A 84 12.69 -54.71 0.07
CA PRO A 84 11.58 -54.72 1.06
C PRO A 84 11.72 -55.85 2.11
N PRO A 85 11.22 -55.63 3.34
CA PRO A 85 10.09 -56.44 3.78
C PRO A 85 9.00 -55.59 4.51
N LEU A 86 7.73 -55.86 4.17
CA LEU A 86 6.58 -55.44 4.98
C LEU A 86 6.35 -56.45 6.15
N PRO A 87 5.29 -56.30 6.97
CA PRO A 87 5.11 -55.65 8.28
C PRO A 87 4.99 -56.75 9.40
N PRO A 88 4.48 -56.59 10.66
CA PRO A 88 3.68 -55.51 11.26
C PRO A 88 3.98 -55.13 12.73
N ASP A 89 3.21 -54.17 13.22
CA ASP A 89 2.79 -53.92 14.61
C ASP A 89 3.86 -53.73 15.71
N THR A 90 3.93 -52.50 16.23
CA THR A 90 3.45 -52.13 17.59
C THR A 90 4.08 -50.80 18.03
N ALA A 91 3.20 -49.84 18.36
CA ALA A 91 3.38 -48.64 19.17
C ALA A 91 4.80 -48.05 19.38
N THR A 92 5.03 -46.84 18.85
CA THR A 92 5.41 -45.65 19.66
C THR A 92 5.33 -44.42 18.77
N ALA A 93 4.55 -43.43 19.20
CA ALA A 93 4.47 -42.13 18.58
C ALA A 93 5.83 -41.42 18.68
N MET A 94 6.50 -41.23 17.55
CA MET A 94 7.63 -40.31 17.45
C MET A 94 7.23 -39.14 16.54
N THR A 95 7.18 -37.97 17.17
CA THR A 95 6.93 -36.65 16.61
C THR A 95 7.89 -36.37 15.44
N PRO A 96 7.44 -35.83 14.28
CA PRO A 96 8.35 -35.46 13.20
C PRO A 96 9.34 -34.37 13.65
N PRO A 97 10.62 -34.43 13.24
CA PRO A 97 11.57 -33.38 13.56
C PRO A 97 11.15 -32.05 12.91
N LYS A 98 11.04 -31.01 13.74
CA LYS A 98 10.74 -29.64 13.35
C LYS A 98 11.83 -29.14 12.39
N ALA A 99 11.49 -29.00 11.10
CA ALA A 99 12.35 -28.36 10.12
C ALA A 99 12.74 -26.95 10.61
N ALA A 100 14.05 -26.67 10.64
CA ALA A 100 14.54 -25.33 10.92
C ALA A 100 14.00 -24.36 9.85
N PRO A 101 13.55 -23.15 10.22
CA PRO A 101 13.11 -22.16 9.24
C PRO A 101 14.25 -21.86 8.25
N PRO A 102 13.97 -21.67 6.95
CA PRO A 102 14.98 -21.21 6.01
C PRO A 102 15.57 -19.88 6.49
N MET A 103 16.89 -19.76 6.53
CA MET A 103 17.57 -18.51 6.84
C MET A 103 17.21 -17.47 5.77
N LEU A 104 16.42 -16.46 6.15
CA LEU A 104 16.12 -15.31 5.31
C LEU A 104 17.36 -14.40 5.21
N HIS A 105 17.52 -13.68 4.10
CA HIS A 105 18.58 -12.68 3.99
C HIS A 105 18.43 -11.66 5.13
N PRO A 106 19.50 -11.16 5.77
CA PRO A 106 19.41 -10.26 6.92
C PRO A 106 18.64 -8.95 6.65
N ARG A 107 18.55 -8.55 5.39
CA ARG A 107 17.79 -7.36 4.94
C ARG A 107 16.40 -7.70 4.40
N THR A 108 15.92 -8.91 4.68
CA THR A 108 14.55 -9.29 4.33
C THR A 108 13.58 -8.61 5.26
N VAL A 109 12.58 -7.99 4.66
CA VAL A 109 11.43 -7.43 5.34
C VAL A 109 10.21 -8.21 4.89
N VAL A 110 9.39 -8.63 5.84
CA VAL A 110 8.16 -9.33 5.56
C VAL A 110 7.00 -8.40 5.89
N TYR A 111 6.24 -8.04 4.86
CA TYR A 111 5.01 -7.28 4.96
C TYR A 111 3.85 -8.24 5.14
N ASN A 112 3.01 -7.98 6.14
CA ASN A 112 1.80 -8.73 6.39
C ASN A 112 0.60 -7.79 6.40
N VAL A 113 -0.47 -8.21 5.74
CA VAL A 113 -1.78 -7.56 5.76
C VAL A 113 -2.80 -8.62 6.14
N THR A 114 -3.42 -8.42 7.30
CA THR A 114 -4.43 -9.34 7.85
C THR A 114 -5.79 -8.66 7.87
N GLY A 115 -6.85 -9.46 7.91
CA GLY A 115 -8.23 -9.00 7.90
C GLY A 115 -9.15 -10.10 7.37
N THR A 116 -10.45 -9.90 7.49
CA THR A 116 -11.46 -10.80 6.91
C THR A 116 -11.88 -10.25 5.56
N LYS A 117 -11.59 -10.96 4.47
CA LYS A 117 -11.98 -10.54 3.11
C LYS A 117 -13.48 -10.81 2.92
N GLU A 118 -14.26 -9.75 2.82
CA GLU A 118 -15.70 -9.85 2.56
C GLU A 118 -15.97 -10.20 1.10
N LEU A 119 -17.18 -10.69 0.80
CA LEU A 119 -17.58 -10.98 -0.57
C LEU A 119 -17.59 -9.68 -1.39
N LEU A 120 -16.93 -9.69 -2.55
CA LEU A 120 -16.71 -8.53 -3.43
C LEU A 120 -15.75 -7.45 -2.87
N ASP A 121 -15.10 -7.68 -1.74
CA ASP A 121 -14.11 -6.75 -1.21
C ASP A 121 -12.78 -6.88 -1.97
N LEU A 122 -12.49 -5.88 -2.80
CA LEU A 122 -11.23 -5.79 -3.55
C LEU A 122 -10.15 -5.20 -2.66
N VAL A 123 -9.23 -6.04 -2.22
CA VAL A 123 -8.07 -5.59 -1.44
C VAL A 123 -6.93 -5.23 -2.40
N THR A 124 -6.46 -3.98 -2.31
CA THR A 124 -5.29 -3.49 -3.05
C THR A 124 -4.17 -3.20 -2.05
N VAL A 125 -2.99 -3.78 -2.29
CA VAL A 125 -1.80 -3.61 -1.45
C VAL A 125 -0.70 -2.93 -2.25
N VAL A 126 -0.15 -1.86 -1.70
CA VAL A 126 1.04 -1.18 -2.21
C VAL A 126 2.17 -1.41 -1.21
N TYR A 127 3.26 -2.04 -1.64
CA TYR A 127 4.42 -2.33 -0.80
C TYR A 127 5.72 -1.82 -1.41
N THR A 128 6.75 -1.65 -0.60
CA THR A 128 8.07 -1.21 -1.09
C THR A 128 8.92 -2.40 -1.51
N ASP A 129 9.47 -2.36 -2.73
CA ASP A 129 10.30 -3.42 -3.28
C ASP A 129 11.79 -3.32 -2.90
N ALA A 130 12.61 -4.22 -3.47
CA ALA A 130 14.04 -4.32 -3.20
C ALA A 130 14.82 -3.03 -3.51
N HIS A 131 14.33 -2.20 -4.43
CA HIS A 131 14.95 -0.95 -4.87
C HIS A 131 14.36 0.28 -4.17
N GLY A 132 13.33 0.11 -3.33
CA GLY A 132 12.65 1.22 -2.67
C GLY A 132 11.46 1.79 -3.45
N TYR A 133 11.05 1.15 -4.55
CA TYR A 133 9.91 1.61 -5.35
C TYR A 133 8.60 0.99 -4.86
N PRO A 134 7.47 1.72 -4.93
CA PRO A 134 6.16 1.15 -4.63
C PRO A 134 5.74 0.16 -5.72
N LYS A 135 5.33 -1.04 -5.30
CA LYS A 135 4.72 -2.08 -6.14
C LYS A 135 3.29 -2.31 -5.67
N THR A 136 2.38 -2.43 -6.63
CA THR A 136 0.95 -2.60 -6.37
C THR A 136 0.51 -4.01 -6.74
N GLU A 137 -0.20 -4.67 -5.83
CA GLU A 137 -0.91 -5.92 -6.07
C GLU A 137 -2.41 -5.70 -5.85
N PHE A 138 -3.20 -6.09 -6.85
CA PHE A 138 -4.65 -5.93 -6.86
C PHE A 138 -5.35 -7.26 -6.55
N ASN A 139 -6.51 -7.17 -5.90
CA ASN A 139 -7.35 -8.31 -5.55
C ASN A 139 -6.62 -9.41 -4.76
N VAL A 140 -5.76 -9.01 -3.82
CA VAL A 140 -5.02 -9.98 -3.02
C VAL A 140 -5.95 -10.79 -2.13
N VAL A 141 -5.50 -11.98 -1.72
CA VAL A 141 -6.20 -12.82 -0.75
C VAL A 141 -5.67 -12.48 0.64
N LEU A 142 -6.56 -12.42 1.63
CA LEU A 142 -6.19 -12.23 3.03
C LEU A 142 -6.09 -13.59 3.75
N PRO A 143 -5.13 -13.77 4.68
CA PRO A 143 -4.04 -12.85 4.98
C PRO A 143 -3.00 -12.81 3.84
N TRP A 144 -2.53 -11.61 3.49
CA TRP A 144 -1.50 -11.41 2.48
C TRP A 144 -0.14 -11.24 3.15
N THR A 145 0.87 -11.91 2.60
CA THR A 145 2.24 -11.84 3.10
C THR A 145 3.22 -11.72 1.94
N LYS A 146 4.22 -10.84 2.08
CA LYS A 146 5.29 -10.67 1.09
C LYS A 146 6.64 -10.45 1.75
N ALA A 147 7.59 -11.34 1.46
CA ALA A 147 8.99 -11.18 1.84
C ALA A 147 9.77 -10.48 0.72
N VAL A 148 10.50 -9.42 1.07
CA VAL A 148 11.32 -8.63 0.14
C VAL A 148 12.70 -8.44 0.73
N ALA A 149 13.74 -8.89 0.03
CA ALA A 149 15.12 -8.58 0.38
C ALA A 149 15.50 -7.20 -0.17
N LEU A 150 15.78 -6.25 0.72
CA LEU A 150 16.13 -4.88 0.33
C LEU A 150 17.59 -4.77 -0.10
N ASN A 151 17.83 -3.96 -1.13
CA ASN A 151 19.18 -3.61 -1.55
C ASN A 151 19.87 -2.69 -0.53
N PRO A 152 21.22 -2.71 -0.45
CA PRO A 152 21.97 -1.73 0.34
C PRO A 152 21.54 -0.30 0.03
N GLY A 153 21.28 0.50 1.07
CA GLY A 153 20.90 1.91 0.95
C GLY A 153 19.39 2.18 0.92
N VAL A 154 18.56 1.16 0.74
CA VAL A 154 17.10 1.31 0.79
C VAL A 154 16.63 1.30 2.24
N GLN A 155 16.26 2.47 2.75
CA GLN A 155 15.74 2.67 4.11
C GLN A 155 14.22 2.77 4.14
N THR A 156 13.58 2.90 2.98
CA THR A 156 12.14 3.06 2.85
C THR A 156 11.48 1.69 2.95
N GLN A 157 10.64 1.51 3.96
CA GLN A 157 9.83 0.31 4.12
C GLN A 157 8.42 0.75 4.42
N SER A 158 7.51 0.47 3.49
CA SER A 158 6.12 0.85 3.61
C SER A 158 5.24 -0.22 2.99
N VAL A 159 4.11 -0.48 3.66
CA VAL A 159 2.98 -1.21 3.13
C VAL A 159 1.70 -0.42 3.41
N VAL A 160 0.87 -0.28 2.38
CA VAL A 160 -0.44 0.34 2.43
C VAL A 160 -1.43 -0.66 1.85
N ALA A 161 -2.46 -1.01 2.61
CA ALA A 161 -3.53 -1.87 2.17
C ALA A 161 -4.85 -1.10 2.21
N THR A 162 -5.65 -1.26 1.15
CA THR A 162 -6.95 -0.60 1.00
C THR A 162 -7.99 -1.64 0.63
N SER A 163 -9.14 -1.57 1.29
CA SER A 163 -10.35 -2.36 1.04
C SER A 163 -11.55 -1.43 0.88
N PHE A 164 -12.67 -1.97 0.41
CA PHE A 164 -13.94 -1.24 0.36
C PHE A 164 -14.75 -1.40 1.65
N HIS A 165 -14.78 -2.61 2.22
CA HIS A 165 -15.57 -2.94 3.42
C HIS A 165 -14.76 -3.67 4.50
N SER A 166 -13.80 -4.51 4.11
CA SER A 166 -13.05 -5.31 5.07
C SER A 166 -12.23 -4.45 6.01
N ARG A 167 -12.08 -4.92 7.25
CA ARG A 167 -11.19 -4.27 8.22
C ARG A 167 -9.80 -4.91 8.10
N LEU A 168 -8.81 -4.07 7.85
CA LEU A 168 -7.43 -4.47 7.58
C LEU A 168 -6.53 -4.05 8.73
N HIS A 169 -5.53 -4.88 8.98
CA HIS A 169 -4.42 -4.65 9.89
C HIS A 169 -3.12 -4.92 9.12
N CYS A 170 -2.05 -4.20 9.44
CA CYS A 170 -0.75 -4.42 8.81
C CYS A 170 0.34 -4.63 9.86
N SER A 171 1.35 -5.41 9.50
CA SER A 171 2.59 -5.51 10.28
C SER A 171 3.79 -5.67 9.37
N ILE A 172 4.94 -5.20 9.86
CA ILE A 172 6.23 -5.30 9.20
C ILE A 172 7.16 -6.02 10.16
N VAL A 173 7.68 -7.18 9.74
CA VAL A 173 8.64 -7.96 10.53
C VAL A 173 9.98 -8.05 9.79
N ASN A 174 11.07 -8.10 10.54
CA ASN A 174 12.42 -8.26 9.98
C ASN A 174 12.76 -9.74 9.70
N ALA A 175 13.98 -9.98 9.22
CA ALA A 175 14.48 -11.32 8.91
C ALA A 175 14.55 -12.24 10.14
N GLU A 176 14.71 -11.66 11.33
CA GLU A 176 14.72 -12.35 12.62
C GLU A 176 13.32 -12.66 13.18
N GLY A 177 12.25 -12.29 12.45
CA GLY A 177 10.86 -12.49 12.86
C GLY A 177 10.37 -11.53 13.95
N GLN A 178 11.15 -10.49 14.28
CA GLN A 178 10.77 -9.44 15.21
C GLN A 178 9.86 -8.40 14.52
N PRO A 179 8.76 -7.98 15.16
CA PRO A 179 7.92 -6.92 14.63
C PRO A 179 8.62 -5.55 14.77
N VAL A 180 8.82 -4.88 13.63
CA VAL A 180 9.38 -3.53 13.57
C VAL A 180 8.26 -2.50 13.70
N VAL A 181 7.14 -2.74 13.02
CA VAL A 181 5.94 -1.90 13.06
C VAL A 181 4.70 -2.79 13.03
N VAL A 182 3.69 -2.43 13.82
CA VAL A 182 2.39 -3.09 13.86
C VAL A 182 1.32 -2.00 13.88
N SER A 183 0.33 -2.08 12.98
CA SER A 183 -0.79 -1.15 12.95
C SER A 183 -1.84 -1.58 13.95
N THR A 184 -2.14 -0.78 14.97
CA THR A 184 -3.26 -1.06 15.88
C THR A 184 -4.61 -0.61 15.33
N ASN A 185 -4.65 -0.08 14.11
CA ASN A 185 -5.88 0.38 13.46
C ASN A 185 -6.54 -0.76 12.70
N ASN A 186 -7.84 -0.95 12.92
CA ASN A 186 -8.68 -1.93 12.24
C ASN A 186 -9.70 -1.20 11.35
N THR A 187 -9.26 -0.73 10.18
CA THR A 187 -10.09 0.10 9.28
C THR A 187 -9.99 -0.35 7.83
N VAL A 188 -10.71 0.30 6.91
CA VAL A 188 -10.66 0.00 5.47
C VAL A 188 -9.32 0.41 4.82
N ILE A 189 -8.49 1.17 5.53
CA ILE A 189 -7.13 1.54 5.10
C ILE A 189 -6.18 1.19 6.24
N ALA A 190 -5.19 0.34 5.96
CA ALA A 190 -4.10 0.02 6.88
C ALA A 190 -2.78 0.52 6.29
N THR A 191 -2.01 1.29 7.07
CA THR A 191 -0.72 1.84 6.63
C THR A 191 0.35 1.55 7.68
N CYS A 192 1.43 0.92 7.26
CA CYS A 192 2.59 0.65 8.08
C CYS A 192 3.83 1.23 7.38
N THR A 193 4.60 2.05 8.09
CA THR A 193 5.82 2.68 7.58
C THR A 193 6.91 2.59 8.63
N VAL A 194 8.08 2.04 8.28
CA VAL A 194 9.23 2.04 9.18
C VAL A 194 9.94 3.38 9.06
N ARG A 195 10.09 4.07 10.19
CA ARG A 195 10.95 5.27 10.25
C ARG A 195 12.42 4.83 10.41
N PRO A 196 13.39 5.53 9.80
CA PRO A 196 14.81 5.15 9.88
C PRO A 196 15.33 4.98 11.32
N ARG A 197 14.78 5.74 12.29
CA ARG A 197 15.16 5.63 13.71
C ARG A 197 14.70 4.33 14.40
N GLN A 198 13.71 3.63 13.85
CA GLN A 198 13.18 2.39 14.45
C GLN A 198 13.91 1.13 14.00
N LEU A 199 14.81 1.21 13.01
CA LEU A 199 15.71 0.10 12.66
C LEU A 199 16.83 -0.13 13.67
N ALA A 200 17.01 0.78 14.65
CA ALA A 200 17.92 0.54 15.75
C ALA A 200 17.34 -0.55 16.69
N PRO A 201 18.13 -1.56 17.09
CA PRO A 201 17.66 -2.57 18.01
C PRO A 201 17.15 -1.88 19.28
N ARG A 202 15.87 -2.08 19.58
CA ARG A 202 15.25 -1.60 20.81
C ARG A 202 15.98 -2.30 21.96
N ALA A 203 16.88 -1.59 22.64
CA ALA A 203 17.40 -2.08 23.92
C ALA A 203 16.18 -2.26 24.83
N ILE A 204 15.81 -3.51 25.09
CA ILE A 204 14.76 -3.85 26.03
C ILE A 204 15.33 -3.47 27.40
N GLY A 205 15.01 -2.26 27.85
CA GLY A 205 15.30 -1.82 29.20
C GLY A 205 14.56 -2.74 30.16
N ALA A 206 15.28 -3.71 30.72
CA ALA A 206 14.88 -4.37 31.95
C ALA A 206 14.77 -3.27 33.01
N LYS A 207 13.54 -3.02 33.47
CA LYS A 207 13.31 -2.11 34.59
C LYS A 207 13.70 -2.88 35.88
N PRO A 208 14.50 -2.28 36.78
CA PRO A 208 14.88 -2.90 38.04
C PRO A 208 13.69 -3.06 38.98
#